data_AF-A0A314Y8Z9-F1
#
_entry.id   AF-A0A314Y8Z9-F1
#
_cell.length_a   1.000
_cell.length_b   1.000
_cell.length_c   1.000
_cell.angle_alpha   90.00
_cell.angle_beta   90.00
_cell.angle_gamma   90.00
#
_symmetry.space_group_name_H-M   'P 1'
#
loop_
_entity.id
_entity.type
_entity.pdbx_description
1 polymer ?
#
loop_
_entity_poly.entity_id
_entity_poly.type
_entity_poly.pdbx_seq_one_letter_code
_entity_poly.pdbx_strand_id
1 'polypeptide(L)'
;MLQQYDFPIGLLPKGVTGYELDRDTGNFKAYFNGTCSFSLENSYQLRYRSTITGVLSKDRLKNLKGVSVKVLFFWIDIVEVVRNGDELQFSVGIVSADFSIDNFEESPQCGCGFACQQLVSSGAVPSHSVRALIKSN
;
A
#
# COMPACT_ATOMS: atom_id res chain seq x y z
N MET A 1 9.47 5.36 9.99
CA MET A 1 10.70 4.93 9.31
C MET A 1 10.78 5.55 7.92
N LEU A 2 9.90 5.20 6.98
CA LEU A 2 9.91 5.75 5.60
C LEU A 2 9.89 7.29 5.54
N GLN A 3 9.07 7.93 6.37
CA GLN A 3 8.96 9.39 6.44
C GLN A 3 10.26 10.10 6.84
N GLN A 4 11.22 9.41 7.49
CA GLN A 4 12.53 10.00 7.80
C GLN A 4 13.39 10.19 6.54
N TYR A 5 12.97 9.60 5.41
CA TYR A 5 13.63 9.64 4.11
C TYR A 5 12.70 10.24 3.03
N ASP A 6 11.77 11.10 3.46
CA ASP A 6 10.84 11.84 2.59
C ASP A 6 9.81 10.99 1.84
N PHE A 7 9.52 9.78 2.31
CA PHE A 7 8.44 8.96 1.75
C PHE A 7 7.13 9.05 2.55
N PRO A 8 5.97 9.03 1.89
CA PRO A 8 4.69 9.08 2.57
C PRO A 8 4.40 7.74 3.29
N ILE A 9 3.52 7.79 4.29
CA ILE A 9 3.21 6.63 5.14
C ILE A 9 2.46 5.52 4.37
N GLY A 10 1.71 5.89 3.33
CA GLY A 10 0.90 4.98 2.53
C GLY A 10 1.64 4.10 1.54
N LEU A 11 2.97 4.19 1.48
CA LEU A 11 3.79 3.24 0.72
C LEU A 11 3.71 1.80 1.24
N LEU A 12 3.39 1.63 2.53
CA LEU A 12 3.20 0.30 3.13
C LEU A 12 1.75 0.14 3.56
N PRO A 13 1.17 -1.07 3.38
CA PRO A 13 -0.14 -1.36 3.92
C PRO A 13 -0.10 -1.38 5.46
N LYS A 14 -1.27 -1.17 6.07
CA LYS A 14 -1.43 -1.32 7.53
C LYS A 14 -1.11 -2.75 7.96
N GLY A 15 -0.67 -2.90 9.21
CA GLY A 15 -0.39 -4.21 9.82
C GLY A 15 1.08 -4.63 9.80
N VAL A 16 2.01 -3.69 9.57
CA VAL A 16 3.42 -3.94 9.87
C VAL A 16 3.59 -4.22 11.36
N THR A 17 4.22 -5.33 11.69
CA THR A 17 4.44 -5.78 13.07
C THR A 17 5.80 -5.40 13.62
N GLY A 18 6.74 -5.02 12.77
CA GLY A 18 8.07 -4.58 13.18
C GLY A 18 8.89 -4.00 12.04
N TYR A 19 9.93 -3.25 12.41
CA TYR A 19 10.89 -2.65 11.50
C TYR A 19 12.32 -2.87 11.98
N GLU A 20 13.23 -3.05 11.04
CA GLU A 20 14.67 -2.89 11.24
C GLU A 20 15.16 -1.76 10.32
N LEU A 21 16.06 -0.92 10.83
CA LEU A 21 16.74 0.09 10.04
C LEU A 21 18.17 0.23 10.54
N ASP A 22 19.12 -0.07 9.67
CA ASP A 22 20.50 0.36 9.82
C ASP A 22 20.60 1.80 9.29
N ARG A 23 20.93 2.73 10.18
CA ARG A 23 21.00 4.16 9.85
C ARG A 23 22.26 4.56 9.10
N ASP A 24 23.32 3.76 9.18
CA ASP A 24 24.58 4.04 8.50
C ASP A 24 24.50 3.62 7.02
N THR A 25 23.80 2.51 6.75
CA THR A 25 23.68 1.97 5.39
C THR A 25 22.34 2.25 4.72
N GLY A 26 21.31 2.61 5.48
CA GLY A 26 19.93 2.76 5.01
C GLY A 26 19.21 1.43 4.75
N ASN A 27 19.85 0.29 5.03
CA ASN A 27 19.21 -1.02 4.89
C ASN A 27 18.02 -1.11 5.86
N PHE A 28 16.85 -1.41 5.33
CA PHE A 28 15.65 -1.59 6.15
C PHE A 28 14.97 -2.92 5.89
N LYS A 29 14.18 -3.33 6.89
CA LYS A 29 13.18 -4.38 6.75
C LYS A 29 11.88 -3.97 7.39
N ALA A 30 10.77 -4.41 6.81
CA ALA A 30 9.44 -4.32 7.41
C ALA A 30 8.79 -5.70 7.42
N TYR A 31 8.15 -6.05 8.54
CA TYR A 31 7.60 -7.38 8.79
C TYR A 31 6.07 -7.37 8.85
N PHE A 32 5.44 -8.38 8.28
CA PHE A 32 4.02 -8.68 8.39
C PHE A 32 3.82 -10.11 8.87
N ASN A 33 2.69 -10.40 9.49
CA ASN A 33 2.33 -11.76 9.91
C ASN A 33 2.08 -12.74 8.75
N GLY A 34 2.01 -12.24 7.52
CA GLY A 34 1.80 -13.05 6.32
C GLY A 34 1.96 -12.24 5.04
N THR A 35 1.78 -12.91 3.90
CA THR A 35 1.69 -12.21 2.61
C THR A 35 0.40 -11.40 2.58
N CYS A 36 0.49 -10.17 2.08
CA CYS A 36 -0.64 -9.28 1.92
C CYS A 36 -0.92 -9.01 0.43
N SER A 37 -2.19 -8.97 0.03
CA SER A 37 -2.59 -8.60 -1.33
C SER A 37 -3.89 -7.82 -1.31
N PHE A 38 -4.04 -6.88 -2.24
CA PHE A 38 -5.24 -6.07 -2.40
C PHE A 38 -5.26 -5.44 -3.80
N SER A 39 -6.43 -4.95 -4.20
CA SER A 39 -6.59 -4.17 -5.44
C SER A 39 -6.74 -2.69 -5.12
N LEU A 40 -6.20 -1.85 -5.99
CA LEU A 40 -6.41 -0.40 -5.96
C LEU A 40 -7.47 0.02 -7.00
N GLU A 41 -7.88 1.28 -6.92
CA GLU A 41 -8.62 1.93 -8.00
C GLU A 41 -7.83 1.79 -9.31
N ASN A 42 -8.54 1.54 -10.42
CA ASN A 42 -7.96 1.17 -11.72
C ASN A 42 -7.35 -0.24 -11.81
N SER A 43 -7.76 -1.17 -10.94
CA SER A 43 -7.51 -2.63 -11.05
C SER A 43 -6.06 -3.09 -10.87
N TYR A 44 -5.15 -2.23 -10.40
CA TYR A 44 -3.82 -2.65 -10.00
C TYR A 44 -3.91 -3.63 -8.83
N GLN A 45 -3.43 -4.85 -9.02
CA GLN A 45 -3.30 -5.83 -7.95
C GLN A 45 -1.89 -5.75 -7.37
N LEU A 46 -1.80 -5.41 -6.09
CA LEU A 46 -0.54 -5.35 -5.35
C LEU A 46 -0.41 -6.56 -4.45
N ARG A 47 0.83 -7.02 -4.29
CA ARG A 47 1.20 -8.04 -3.32
C ARG A 47 2.48 -7.67 -2.59
N TYR A 48 2.39 -7.73 -1.27
CA TYR A 48 3.47 -7.57 -0.32
C TYR A 48 3.78 -8.92 0.34
N ARG A 49 5.03 -9.35 0.38
CA ARG A 49 5.45 -10.54 1.12
C ARG A 49 5.46 -10.25 2.62
N SER A 50 5.57 -11.30 3.44
CA SER A 50 5.70 -11.17 4.91
C SER A 50 6.94 -10.40 5.36
N THR A 51 7.95 -10.26 4.49
CA THR A 51 9.12 -9.43 4.73
C THR A 51 9.41 -8.60 3.49
N ILE A 52 9.50 -7.29 3.71
CA ILE A 52 9.93 -6.31 2.71
C ILE A 52 11.33 -5.87 3.10
N THR A 53 12.22 -5.74 2.12
CA THR A 53 13.57 -5.22 2.33
C THR A 53 13.92 -4.18 1.28
N GLY A 54 14.82 -3.27 1.61
CA GLY A 54 15.43 -2.38 0.62
C GLY A 54 16.46 -1.46 1.26
N VAL A 55 16.91 -0.48 0.49
CA VAL A 55 17.88 0.54 0.93
C VAL A 55 17.25 1.91 0.79
N LEU A 56 17.08 2.59 1.91
CA LEU A 56 16.56 3.95 1.99
C LEU A 56 17.70 4.96 1.91
N SER A 57 17.44 6.00 1.14
CA SER A 57 18.17 7.26 1.11
C SER A 57 17.15 8.36 0.92
N LYS A 58 17.52 9.62 1.18
CA LYS A 58 16.62 10.76 0.95
C LYS A 58 16.05 10.69 -0.47
N ASP A 59 14.72 10.73 -0.57
CA ASP A 59 13.94 10.68 -1.81
C ASP A 59 14.10 9.40 -2.66
N ARG A 60 14.79 8.36 -2.18
CA ARG A 60 15.03 7.14 -2.97
C ARG A 60 15.04 5.87 -2.15
N LEU A 61 14.26 4.90 -2.60
CA LEU A 61 14.19 3.54 -2.11
C LEU A 61 14.63 2.60 -3.24
N LYS A 62 15.79 1.95 -3.08
CA LYS A 62 16.36 1.03 -4.08
C LYS A 62 16.48 -0.39 -3.55
N ASN A 63 16.71 -1.34 -4.46
CA ASN A 63 16.84 -2.76 -4.15
C ASN A 63 15.63 -3.29 -3.36
N LEU A 64 14.45 -2.76 -3.66
CA LEU A 64 13.22 -3.14 -3.00
C LEU A 64 12.89 -4.60 -3.35
N LYS A 65 12.58 -5.38 -2.32
CA LYS A 65 12.16 -6.78 -2.46
C LYS A 65 10.92 -7.01 -1.63
N GLY A 66 10.07 -7.90 -2.14
CA GLY A 66 8.85 -8.31 -1.45
C GLY A 66 7.64 -7.46 -1.80
N VAL A 67 7.73 -6.54 -2.76
CA VAL A 67 6.59 -5.78 -3.30
C VAL A 67 6.46 -6.10 -4.79
N SER A 68 5.27 -6.49 -5.22
CA SER A 68 5.01 -6.87 -6.62
C SER A 68 3.65 -6.37 -7.09
N VAL A 69 3.57 -6.02 -8.37
CA VAL A 69 2.33 -5.65 -9.06
C VAL A 69 1.98 -6.74 -10.07
N LYS A 70 0.69 -6.97 -10.31
CA LYS A 70 0.23 -7.90 -11.33
C LYS A 70 0.13 -7.20 -12.68
N VAL A 71 0.75 -7.78 -13.70
CA VAL A 71 0.64 -7.36 -15.10
C VAL A 71 0.23 -8.58 -15.92
N LEU A 72 -0.93 -8.50 -16.58
CA LEU A 72 -1.59 -9.64 -17.23
C LEU A 72 -1.72 -10.84 -16.27
N PHE A 73 -0.95 -11.90 -16.50
CA PHE A 73 -0.96 -13.13 -15.70
C PHE A 73 0.25 -13.27 -14.78
N PHE A 74 1.21 -12.35 -14.84
CA PHE A 74 2.47 -12.42 -14.11
C PHE A 74 2.54 -11.39 -13.00
N TRP A 75 3.28 -11.74 -11.96
CA TRP A 75 3.64 -10.80 -10.92
C TRP A 75 5.05 -10.30 -11.18
N ILE A 76 5.20 -8.98 -11.19
CA ILE A 76 6.46 -8.32 -11.47
C ILE A 76 6.88 -7.55 -10.22
N ASP A 77 8.13 -7.69 -9.82
CA ASP A 77 8.66 -7.03 -8.63
C ASP A 77 8.87 -5.54 -8.90
N ILE A 78 8.46 -4.72 -7.94
CA ILE A 78 8.83 -3.31 -7.87
C ILE A 78 10.18 -3.26 -7.17
N VAL A 79 11.18 -2.73 -7.86
CA VAL A 79 12.58 -2.77 -7.41
C VAL A 79 13.10 -1.43 -6.91
N GLU A 80 12.42 -0.34 -7.28
CA GLU A 80 12.82 1.01 -6.93
C GLU A 80 11.61 1.95 -6.85
N VAL A 81 11.67 2.89 -5.91
CA VAL A 81 10.76 4.04 -5.79
C VAL A 81 11.60 5.30 -5.63
N VAL A 82 11.37 6.30 -6.46
CA VAL A 82 12.03 7.61 -6.39
C VAL A 82 10.97 8.69 -6.18
N ARG A 83 11.22 9.61 -5.26
CA ARG A 83 10.41 10.81 -5.09
C ARG A 83 11.03 11.96 -5.86
N ASN A 84 10.19 12.70 -6.58
CA ASN A 84 10.55 13.96 -7.23
C ASN A 84 9.46 15.00 -6.93
N GLY A 85 9.68 15.84 -5.92
CA GLY A 85 8.67 16.79 -5.45
C GLY A 85 7.41 16.07 -4.96
N ASP A 86 6.30 16.26 -5.66
CA ASP A 86 4.99 15.69 -5.33
C ASP A 86 4.65 14.44 -6.15
N GLU A 87 5.64 13.88 -6.86
CA GLU A 87 5.50 12.64 -7.61
C GLU A 87 6.36 11.51 -7.02
N LEU A 88 5.81 10.30 -7.05
CA LEU A 88 6.50 9.06 -6.78
C LEU A 88 6.58 8.23 -8.07
N GLN A 89 7.81 7.97 -8.50
CA GLN A 89 8.12 7.09 -9.61
C GLN A 89 8.36 5.67 -9.09
N PHE A 90 7.56 4.70 -9.53
CA PHE A 90 7.72 3.29 -9.22
C PHE A 90 8.32 2.57 -10.42
N SER A 91 9.40 1.84 -10.21
CA SER A 91 10.11 1.10 -11.27
C SER A 91 10.10 -0.41 -11.02
N VAL A 92 9.89 -1.16 -12.09
CA VAL A 92 10.08 -2.62 -12.14
C VAL A 92 11.40 -2.99 -12.85
N GLY A 93 12.31 -2.02 -12.99
CA GLY A 93 13.62 -2.16 -13.62
C GLY A 93 13.69 -1.38 -14.93
N ILE A 94 13.13 -1.93 -16.01
CA ILE A 94 13.23 -1.35 -17.36
C ILE A 94 12.17 -0.27 -17.60
N VAL A 95 11.03 -0.37 -16.92
CA VAL A 95 9.90 0.55 -17.07
C VAL A 95 9.48 1.11 -15.71
N SER A 96 8.94 2.32 -15.74
CA SER A 96 8.42 3.02 -14.57
C SER A 96 7.04 3.60 -14.81
N ALA A 97 6.36 3.95 -13.73
CA ALA A 97 5.12 4.71 -13.73
C ALA A 97 5.15 5.73 -12.59
N ASP A 98 4.62 6.92 -12.86
CA ASP A 98 4.62 8.05 -11.93
C ASP A 98 3.21 8.22 -11.34
N PHE A 99 3.16 8.56 -10.04
CA PHE A 99 1.92 8.76 -9.30
C PHE A 99 2.06 9.96 -8.38
N SER A 100 0.99 10.76 -8.22
CA SER A 100 0.97 11.81 -7.20
C SER A 100 1.19 11.22 -5.80
N ILE A 101 1.94 11.94 -4.97
CA ILE A 101 2.17 11.61 -3.56
C ILE A 101 0.86 11.56 -2.75
N ASP A 102 -0.16 12.31 -3.17
CA ASP A 102 -1.46 12.38 -2.51
C ASP A 102 -2.16 11.00 -2.46
N ASN A 103 -1.87 10.13 -3.44
CA ASN A 103 -2.39 8.76 -3.46
C ASN A 103 -1.86 7.88 -2.31
N PHE A 104 -0.87 8.37 -1.56
CA PHE A 104 -0.14 7.63 -0.53
C PHE A 104 -0.21 8.31 0.84
N GLU A 105 -1.11 9.28 1.04
CA GLU A 105 -1.32 9.90 2.36
C GLU A 105 -1.80 8.87 3.40
N GLU A 106 -2.62 7.92 2.97
CA GLU A 106 -3.12 6.84 3.81
C GLU A 106 -2.54 5.48 3.43
N SER A 107 -2.29 4.64 4.43
CA SER A 107 -1.94 3.24 4.22
C SER A 107 -3.17 2.42 3.82
N PRO A 108 -3.10 1.65 2.71
CA PRO A 108 -4.15 0.70 2.36
C PRO A 108 -4.20 -0.45 3.36
N GLN A 109 -5.35 -1.11 3.48
CA GLN A 109 -5.49 -2.31 4.30
C GLN A 109 -5.37 -3.58 3.48
N CYS A 110 -4.89 -4.63 4.12
CA CYS A 110 -4.78 -5.92 3.47
C CYS A 110 -6.14 -6.50 3.07
N GLY A 111 -6.21 -7.15 1.91
CA GLY A 111 -7.44 -7.73 1.37
C GLY A 111 -8.32 -6.70 0.64
N CYS A 112 -8.77 -5.67 1.34
CA CYS A 112 -9.76 -4.69 0.88
C CYS A 112 -9.17 -3.38 0.34
N GLY A 113 -7.86 -3.14 0.45
CA GLY A 113 -7.24 -1.88 0.04
C GLY A 113 -7.81 -0.68 0.81
N PHE A 114 -8.21 0.37 0.10
CA PHE A 114 -8.84 1.57 0.67
C PHE A 114 -10.33 1.40 0.98
N ALA A 115 -10.98 0.33 0.49
CA ALA A 115 -12.40 0.09 0.74
C ALA A 115 -12.72 -0.16 2.23
N CYS A 116 -11.74 -0.63 3.02
CA CYS A 116 -11.95 -0.77 4.46
C CYS A 116 -12.04 0.56 5.21
N GLN A 117 -11.42 1.64 4.72
CA GLN A 117 -11.58 2.97 5.33
C GLN A 117 -13.00 3.53 5.10
N GLN A 118 -13.60 3.22 3.96
CA GLN A 118 -14.97 3.66 3.61
C GLN A 118 -16.02 3.05 4.55
N LEU A 119 -15.79 1.82 5.05
CA LEU A 119 -16.69 1.15 6.00
C LEU A 119 -16.65 1.77 7.41
N VAL A 120 -15.54 2.41 7.79
CA VAL A 120 -15.40 3.10 9.08
C VAL A 120 -16.06 4.49 9.02
N SER A 121 -15.93 5.19 7.89
CA SER A 121 -16.51 6.54 7.72
C SER A 121 -18.01 6.52 7.47
N SER A 122 -18.57 5.40 7.01
CA SER A 122 -20.00 5.30 6.69
C SER A 122 -20.90 5.01 7.89
N GLY A 123 -20.39 4.65 9.08
CA GLY A 123 -21.22 4.48 10.28
C GLY A 123 -22.54 3.75 10.01
N ALA A 124 -22.56 2.82 9.05
CA ALA A 124 -23.77 2.18 8.60
C ALA A 124 -24.09 1.13 9.66
N VAL A 125 -24.83 1.57 10.67
CA VAL A 125 -25.61 0.70 11.55
C VAL A 125 -26.35 -0.27 10.62
N PRO A 126 -26.23 -1.60 10.80
CA PRO A 126 -27.19 -2.51 10.19
C PRO A 126 -28.53 -2.18 10.83
N SER A 127 -29.35 -1.39 10.14
CA SER A 127 -30.71 -1.09 10.56
C SER A 127 -31.53 -2.40 10.49
N HIS A 128 -31.45 -3.19 11.55
CA HIS A 128 -32.49 -4.15 11.85
C HIS A 128 -33.75 -3.37 12.21
N SER A 129 -34.70 -3.32 11.29
CA SER A 129 -36.13 -3.23 11.59
C SER A 129 -36.90 -3.96 10.51
N VAL A 130 -37.13 -5.24 10.79
CA VAL A 130 -38.27 -5.98 10.28
C VAL A 130 -39.56 -5.24 10.69
N ARG A 131 -40.55 -5.24 9.79
CA ARG A 131 -41.95 -4.75 9.87
C ARG A 131 -42.23 -3.28 9.52
N ALA A 132 -42.75 -3.10 8.30
CA ALA A 132 -44.11 -2.59 8.16
C ALA A 132 -44.87 -3.45 7.12
N LEU A 133 -45.99 -3.99 7.58
CA LEU A 133 -47.00 -4.72 6.83
C LEU A 133 -47.79 -3.75 5.93
N ILE A 134 -48.27 -4.25 4.79
CA ILE A 134 -49.65 -4.10 4.26
C ILE A 134 -50.33 -2.71 4.39
N LYS A 135 -50.61 -2.03 3.25
CA LYS A 135 -51.94 -1.60 2.72
C LYS A 135 -51.89 -0.29 1.90
N SER A 136 -52.48 -0.37 0.70
CA SER A 136 -53.50 0.53 0.12
C SER A 136 -53.30 2.05 0.20
N ASN A 137 -53.11 2.71 -0.94
CA ASN A 137 -54.19 3.46 -1.61
C ASN A 137 -53.88 3.58 -3.10
#